data_AF-A0A8J7JCU8-F1
#
_entry.id   AF-A0A8J7JCU8-F1
#
_cell.length_a   1.000
_cell.length_b   1.000
_cell.length_c   1.000
_cell.angle_alpha   90.00
_cell.angle_beta   90.00
_cell.angle_gamma   90.00
#
_symmetry.space_group_name_H-M   'P 1'
#
loop_
_entity.id
_entity.type
_entity.pdbx_description
1 polymer ?
#
loop_
_entity_poly.entity_id
_entity_poly.type
_entity_poly.pdbx_seq_one_letter_code
_entity_poly.pdbx_strand_id
1 'polypeptide(L)'
;MNAIVPGVLVTFDSFNVSIGPAVWPYLQQPAKEALGRAIADRGQTLSVNSAYRTIAQQLILYNHSLRRRCGISIAARPGRSNHQSGLAVDINDPQGWRPFLERQGWSWLGRKDPPHFNYVGGGTQDIRSLAVLAFQKLWNKNNLNSQITEDSAYGPQVESCLNKSPIEGFGATPPGGGSRTLRLSTPRMEGDDIREIQQALASAGFQLDLDGVYGSGTAAAVKEFQAKEGLEADGIFGPASRTKLLKPKL
;
A
#
# COMPACT_ATOMS: atom_id res chain seq x y z
N MET A 1 -1.32 -4.58 18.23
CA MET A 1 -2.24 -5.55 17.58
C MET A 1 -2.10 -5.43 16.07
N ASN A 2 -1.62 -6.48 15.40
CA ASN A 2 -1.45 -6.51 13.94
C ASN A 2 -2.81 -6.26 13.27
N ALA A 3 -2.90 -5.22 12.43
CA ALA A 3 -4.13 -4.85 11.71
C ALA A 3 -4.36 -5.71 10.45
N ILE A 4 -3.49 -6.69 10.21
CA ILE A 4 -3.59 -7.64 9.11
C ILE A 4 -4.37 -8.84 9.65
N VAL A 5 -5.55 -9.09 9.08
CA VAL A 5 -6.24 -10.37 9.26
C VAL A 5 -5.65 -11.32 8.22
N PRO A 6 -4.76 -12.25 8.60
CA PRO A 6 -4.09 -13.11 7.63
C PRO A 6 -5.12 -13.96 6.88
N GLY A 7 -4.89 -14.19 5.59
CA GLY A 7 -5.76 -15.04 4.77
C GLY A 7 -7.09 -14.43 4.35
N VAL A 8 -7.37 -13.15 4.64
CA VAL A 8 -8.61 -12.52 4.15
C VAL A 8 -8.62 -12.40 2.62
N LEU A 9 -7.49 -12.05 2.01
CA LEU A 9 -7.36 -11.94 0.56
C LEU A 9 -6.61 -13.14 0.00
N VAL A 10 -7.17 -13.75 -1.04
CA VAL A 10 -6.64 -14.93 -1.74
C VAL A 10 -6.63 -14.68 -3.24
N THR A 11 -5.65 -15.24 -3.94
CA THR A 11 -5.54 -15.08 -5.39
C THR A 11 -6.57 -15.94 -6.13
N PHE A 12 -7.12 -15.44 -7.24
CA PHE A 12 -8.00 -16.18 -8.17
C PHE A 12 -7.37 -16.38 -9.56
N ASP A 13 -6.10 -16.02 -9.75
CA ASP A 13 -5.35 -16.18 -11.01
C ASP A 13 -5.28 -17.62 -11.51
N SER A 14 -5.43 -18.61 -10.63
CA SER A 14 -5.48 -20.03 -10.95
C SER A 14 -6.74 -20.47 -11.70
N PHE A 15 -7.76 -19.61 -11.82
CA PHE A 15 -8.99 -19.92 -12.56
C PHE A 15 -8.84 -19.64 -14.06
N ASN A 16 -9.85 -20.03 -14.84
CA ASN A 16 -9.93 -19.69 -16.26
C ASN A 16 -10.28 -18.19 -16.44
N VAL A 17 -9.30 -17.34 -16.14
CA VAL A 17 -9.40 -15.88 -16.20
C VAL A 17 -8.33 -15.31 -17.12
N SER A 18 -8.67 -14.21 -17.79
CA SER A 18 -7.72 -13.35 -18.50
C SER A 18 -7.60 -12.03 -17.74
N ILE A 19 -6.40 -11.73 -17.24
CA ILE A 19 -6.14 -10.54 -16.42
C ILE A 19 -4.97 -9.73 -17.00
N GLY A 20 -5.09 -8.41 -17.01
CA GLY A 20 -4.00 -7.52 -17.40
C GLY A 20 -2.97 -7.34 -16.27
N PRO A 21 -1.75 -6.85 -16.58
CA PRO A 21 -0.67 -6.72 -15.59
C PRO A 21 -0.96 -5.71 -14.46
N ALA A 22 -1.92 -4.81 -14.65
CA ALA A 22 -2.36 -3.86 -13.65
C ALA A 22 -3.41 -4.43 -12.67
N VAL A 23 -3.97 -5.61 -12.95
CA VAL A 23 -4.99 -6.23 -12.12
C VAL A 23 -4.33 -6.93 -10.95
N TRP A 24 -4.79 -6.65 -9.74
CA TRP A 24 -4.39 -7.38 -8.54
C TRP A 24 -5.44 -8.45 -8.27
N PRO A 25 -5.17 -9.73 -8.60
CA PRO A 25 -6.19 -10.78 -8.70
C PRO A 25 -6.55 -11.35 -7.33
N TYR A 26 -6.81 -10.48 -6.36
CA TYR A 26 -7.19 -10.86 -5.00
C TYR A 26 -8.67 -10.61 -4.76
N LEU A 27 -9.29 -11.55 -4.07
CA LEU A 27 -10.65 -11.45 -3.53
C LEU A 27 -10.67 -12.06 -2.13
N GLN A 28 -11.74 -11.82 -1.37
CA GLN A 28 -12.00 -12.64 -0.20
C GLN A 28 -12.37 -14.07 -0.58
N GLN A 29 -12.04 -15.02 0.29
CA GLN A 29 -12.25 -16.45 0.02
C GLN A 29 -13.68 -16.79 -0.45
N PRO A 30 -14.78 -16.32 0.19
CA PRO A 30 -16.12 -16.61 -0.29
C PRO A 30 -16.41 -16.03 -1.68
N ALA A 31 -15.93 -14.81 -1.96
CA ALA A 31 -16.07 -14.17 -3.26
C ALA A 31 -15.27 -14.92 -4.34
N LYS A 32 -14.04 -15.35 -4.04
CA LYS A 32 -13.24 -16.21 -4.93
C LYS A 32 -14.00 -17.49 -5.27
N GLU A 33 -14.52 -18.20 -4.29
CA GLU A 33 -15.25 -19.46 -4.52
C GLU A 33 -16.50 -19.25 -5.38
N ALA A 34 -17.25 -18.17 -5.12
CA ALA A 34 -18.39 -17.77 -5.93
C ALA A 34 -18.00 -17.45 -7.38
N LEU A 35 -16.89 -16.73 -7.58
CA LEU A 35 -16.35 -16.44 -8.90
C LEU A 35 -15.97 -17.73 -9.64
N GLY A 36 -15.30 -18.65 -8.96
CA GLY A 36 -14.92 -19.95 -9.51
C GLY A 36 -16.12 -20.77 -9.96
N ARG A 37 -17.20 -20.81 -9.15
CA ARG A 37 -18.46 -21.46 -9.54
C ARG A 37 -19.11 -20.81 -10.75
N ALA A 38 -19.10 -19.47 -10.85
CA ALA A 38 -19.67 -18.77 -12.00
C ALA A 38 -18.87 -19.03 -13.29
N ILE A 39 -17.53 -19.07 -13.20
CA ILE A 39 -16.65 -19.41 -14.33
C ILE A 39 -16.88 -20.85 -14.77
N ALA A 40 -16.98 -21.80 -13.84
CA ALA A 40 -17.25 -23.20 -14.15
C ALA A 40 -18.64 -23.39 -14.79
N ASP A 41 -19.66 -22.69 -14.27
CA ASP A 41 -21.03 -22.73 -14.78
C ASP A 41 -21.14 -22.16 -16.21
N ARG A 42 -20.41 -21.08 -16.51
CA ARG A 42 -20.39 -20.53 -17.88
C ARG A 42 -19.48 -21.31 -18.84
N GLY A 43 -18.42 -21.93 -18.34
CA GLY A 43 -17.45 -22.69 -19.15
C GLY A 43 -16.62 -21.82 -20.12
N GLN A 44 -16.54 -20.52 -19.89
CA GLN A 44 -15.78 -19.57 -20.73
C GLN A 44 -14.71 -18.83 -19.91
N THR A 45 -13.69 -18.31 -20.59
CA THR A 45 -12.65 -17.49 -19.94
C THR A 45 -13.23 -16.14 -19.52
N LEU A 46 -13.13 -15.82 -18.23
CA LEU A 46 -13.57 -14.52 -17.71
C LEU A 46 -12.45 -13.48 -17.87
N SER A 47 -12.70 -12.43 -18.64
CA SER A 47 -11.78 -11.28 -18.71
C SER A 47 -12.06 -10.28 -17.58
N VAL A 48 -11.11 -10.11 -16.67
CA VAL A 48 -11.22 -9.20 -15.52
C VAL A 48 -10.33 -7.98 -15.75
N ASN A 49 -10.93 -6.79 -15.66
CA ASN A 49 -10.29 -5.50 -15.87
C ASN A 49 -9.74 -4.89 -14.58
N SER A 50 -10.37 -5.18 -13.44
CA SER A 50 -10.00 -4.66 -12.13
C SER A 50 -10.60 -5.53 -11.03
N ALA A 51 -9.90 -5.69 -9.92
CA ALA A 51 -10.32 -6.47 -8.76
C ALA A 51 -9.89 -5.74 -7.48
N TYR A 52 -9.20 -6.38 -6.54
CA TYR A 52 -8.73 -5.69 -5.33
C TYR A 52 -7.89 -4.45 -5.66
N ARG A 53 -8.09 -3.37 -4.91
CA ARG A 53 -7.27 -2.15 -4.98
C ARG A 53 -6.86 -1.70 -3.59
N THR A 54 -5.61 -1.31 -3.42
CA THR A 54 -5.13 -0.68 -2.18
C THR A 54 -5.64 0.76 -2.03
N ILE A 55 -5.53 1.33 -0.84
CA ILE A 55 -5.83 2.76 -0.61
C ILE A 55 -4.95 3.69 -1.48
N ALA A 56 -3.71 3.28 -1.78
CA ALA A 56 -2.76 4.04 -2.59
C ALA A 56 -3.13 4.00 -4.08
N GLN A 57 -3.41 2.80 -4.62
CA GLN A 57 -3.92 2.66 -5.99
C GLN A 57 -5.24 3.41 -6.19
N GLN A 58 -6.12 3.35 -5.19
CA GLN A 58 -7.37 4.10 -5.24
C GLN A 58 -7.13 5.62 -5.26
N LEU A 59 -6.14 6.14 -4.53
CA LEU A 59 -5.79 7.55 -4.55
C LEU A 59 -5.31 7.99 -5.94
N ILE A 60 -4.48 7.18 -6.59
CA ILE A 60 -4.01 7.45 -7.96
C ILE A 60 -5.21 7.54 -8.92
N LEU A 61 -6.13 6.58 -8.86
CA LEU A 61 -7.31 6.56 -9.72
C LEU A 61 -8.29 7.70 -9.40
N TYR A 62 -8.46 8.04 -8.13
CA TYR A 62 -9.23 9.20 -7.70
C TYR A 62 -8.66 10.49 -8.29
N ASN A 63 -7.34 10.68 -8.19
CA ASN A 63 -6.62 11.81 -8.77
C ASN A 63 -6.69 11.88 -10.30
N HIS A 64 -6.72 10.74 -10.98
CA HIS A 64 -6.95 10.69 -12.43
C HIS A 64 -8.38 11.08 -12.78
N SER A 65 -9.38 10.62 -12.01
CA SER A 65 -10.80 10.97 -12.23
C SER A 65 -11.06 12.47 -12.12
N LEU A 66 -10.46 13.14 -11.12
CA LEU A 66 -10.55 14.60 -10.95
C LEU A 66 -9.98 15.37 -12.14
N ARG A 67 -8.99 14.79 -12.83
CA ARG A 67 -8.29 15.40 -13.98
C ARG A 67 -8.72 14.82 -15.33
N ARG A 68 -9.69 13.90 -15.36
CA ARG A 68 -10.14 13.13 -16.53
C ARG A 68 -8.98 12.52 -17.34
N ARG A 69 -7.98 11.97 -16.65
CA ARG A 69 -6.79 11.36 -17.29
C ARG A 69 -6.98 9.85 -17.48
N CYS A 70 -6.30 9.30 -18.49
CA CYS A 70 -6.24 7.86 -18.76
C CYS A 70 -7.63 7.21 -18.96
N GLY A 71 -8.61 7.97 -19.48
CA GLY A 71 -9.99 7.48 -19.66
C GLY A 71 -10.79 7.30 -18.35
N ILE A 72 -10.22 7.64 -17.19
CA ILE A 72 -10.88 7.52 -15.90
C ILE A 72 -11.70 8.79 -15.64
N SER A 73 -13.02 8.65 -15.61
CA SER A 73 -13.97 9.76 -15.44
C SER A 73 -14.63 9.79 -14.06
N ILE A 74 -14.70 8.65 -13.37
CA ILE A 74 -15.36 8.50 -12.07
C ILE A 74 -14.53 7.53 -11.21
N ALA A 75 -14.22 7.92 -9.98
CA ALA A 75 -13.64 7.04 -8.97
C ALA A 75 -14.08 7.49 -7.58
N ALA A 76 -14.38 6.53 -6.69
CA ALA A 76 -14.64 6.83 -5.30
C ALA A 76 -13.37 7.33 -4.59
N ARG A 77 -13.54 8.19 -3.58
CA ARG A 77 -12.45 8.54 -2.66
C ARG A 77 -11.92 7.27 -1.98
N PRO A 78 -10.61 7.20 -1.68
CA PRO A 78 -10.07 6.07 -0.92
C PRO A 78 -10.79 5.87 0.42
N GLY A 79 -10.92 4.61 0.83
CA GLY A 79 -11.70 4.19 2.00
C GLY A 79 -13.19 3.98 1.69
N ARG A 80 -13.67 4.39 0.51
CA ARG A 80 -15.07 4.22 0.08
C ARG A 80 -15.25 3.32 -1.14
N SER A 81 -14.19 2.99 -1.88
CA SER A 81 -14.28 2.14 -3.08
C SER A 81 -14.56 0.69 -2.69
N ASN A 82 -15.49 0.02 -3.38
CA ASN A 82 -15.81 -1.39 -3.15
C ASN A 82 -14.63 -2.31 -3.51
N HIS A 83 -13.74 -1.91 -4.40
CA HIS A 83 -12.55 -2.70 -4.73
C HIS A 83 -11.58 -2.84 -3.55
N GLN A 84 -11.62 -1.89 -2.63
CA GLN A 84 -10.77 -1.93 -1.44
C GLN A 84 -11.25 -2.95 -0.41
N SER A 85 -12.47 -3.50 -0.55
CA SER A 85 -12.93 -4.59 0.32
C SER A 85 -12.47 -5.97 -0.16
N GLY A 86 -11.98 -6.10 -1.39
CA GLY A 86 -11.73 -7.42 -2.00
C GLY A 86 -13.00 -8.20 -2.34
N LEU A 87 -14.12 -7.50 -2.52
CA LEU A 87 -15.43 -8.08 -2.89
C LEU A 87 -15.96 -7.54 -4.22
N ALA A 88 -15.14 -6.84 -5.00
CA ALA A 88 -15.57 -6.25 -6.27
C ALA A 88 -14.68 -6.67 -7.43
N VAL A 89 -15.28 -6.84 -8.60
CA VAL A 89 -14.61 -7.07 -9.88
C VAL A 89 -15.23 -6.20 -10.96
N ASP A 90 -14.38 -5.67 -11.84
CA ASP A 90 -14.77 -5.09 -13.12
C ASP A 90 -14.43 -6.08 -14.22
N ILE A 91 -15.38 -6.39 -15.08
CA ILE A 91 -15.22 -7.43 -16.10
C ILE A 91 -15.62 -6.96 -17.49
N ASN A 92 -15.12 -7.66 -18.51
CA ASN A 92 -15.67 -7.54 -19.87
C ASN A 92 -16.94 -8.39 -20.00
N ASP A 93 -17.79 -8.04 -20.96
CA ASP A 93 -19.08 -8.70 -21.20
C ASP A 93 -19.94 -8.85 -19.92
N PRO A 94 -20.24 -7.75 -19.21
CA PRO A 94 -21.04 -7.81 -17.99
C PRO A 94 -22.43 -8.41 -18.24
N GLN A 95 -23.02 -8.19 -19.41
CA GLN A 95 -24.35 -8.71 -19.74
C GLN A 95 -24.36 -10.24 -19.89
N GLY A 96 -23.37 -10.82 -20.59
CA GLY A 96 -23.26 -12.26 -20.73
C GLY A 96 -22.88 -12.96 -19.42
N TRP A 97 -22.08 -12.32 -18.57
CA TRP A 97 -21.65 -12.90 -17.29
C TRP A 97 -22.69 -12.77 -16.18
N ARG A 98 -23.57 -11.79 -16.26
CA ARG A 98 -24.55 -11.45 -15.21
C ARG A 98 -25.37 -12.66 -14.72
N PRO A 99 -25.98 -13.51 -15.57
CA PRO A 99 -26.79 -14.63 -15.08
C PRO A 99 -25.98 -15.64 -14.24
N PHE A 100 -24.72 -15.87 -14.58
CA PHE A 100 -23.83 -16.81 -13.90
C PHE A 100 -23.31 -16.23 -12.59
N LEU A 101 -22.96 -14.94 -12.60
CA LEU A 101 -22.48 -14.22 -11.42
C LEU A 101 -23.61 -14.02 -10.39
N GLU A 102 -24.79 -13.57 -10.82
CA GLU A 102 -25.92 -13.31 -9.90
C GLU A 102 -26.39 -14.58 -9.18
N ARG A 103 -26.40 -15.73 -9.86
CA ARG A 103 -26.67 -17.04 -9.21
C ARG A 103 -25.68 -17.41 -8.11
N GLN A 104 -24.46 -16.87 -8.17
CA GLN A 104 -23.40 -17.13 -7.21
C GLN A 104 -23.23 -16.01 -6.18
N GLY A 105 -24.22 -15.12 -6.03
CA GLY A 105 -24.22 -14.08 -5.01
C GLY A 105 -23.44 -12.82 -5.38
N TRP A 106 -23.26 -12.56 -6.67
CA TRP A 106 -22.76 -11.27 -7.16
C TRP A 106 -23.92 -10.34 -7.55
N SER A 107 -23.72 -9.04 -7.45
CA SER A 107 -24.70 -8.02 -7.80
C SER A 107 -24.09 -7.02 -8.76
N TRP A 108 -24.74 -6.83 -9.90
CA TRP A 108 -24.31 -5.90 -10.95
C TRP A 108 -24.70 -4.46 -10.60
N LEU A 109 -23.77 -3.50 -10.71
CA LEU A 109 -24.08 -2.07 -10.44
C LEU A 109 -24.90 -1.38 -11.53
N GLY A 110 -25.14 -2.05 -12.66
CA GLY A 110 -25.98 -1.53 -13.72
C GLY A 110 -25.29 -0.46 -14.56
N ARG A 111 -26.09 0.34 -15.27
CA ARG A 111 -25.61 1.29 -16.28
C ARG A 111 -24.72 2.42 -15.73
N LYS A 112 -24.75 2.67 -14.42
CA LYS A 112 -23.89 3.68 -13.77
C LYS A 112 -22.42 3.25 -13.75
N ASP A 113 -22.18 1.96 -13.62
CA ASP A 113 -20.86 1.36 -13.66
C ASP A 113 -20.95 -0.02 -14.34
N PRO A 114 -21.07 -0.05 -15.67
CA PRO A 114 -21.41 -1.27 -16.41
C PRO A 114 -20.48 -2.47 -16.19
N PRO A 115 -19.16 -2.37 -16.02
CA PRO A 115 -18.33 -3.55 -15.80
C PRO A 115 -18.41 -4.10 -14.37
N HIS A 116 -18.97 -3.34 -13.41
CA HIS A 116 -18.77 -3.58 -11.99
C HIS A 116 -19.76 -4.58 -11.38
N PHE A 117 -19.23 -5.56 -10.65
CA PHE A 117 -19.98 -6.47 -9.79
C PHE A 117 -19.46 -6.44 -8.36
N ASN A 118 -20.37 -6.51 -7.38
CA ASN A 118 -20.03 -6.74 -5.97
C ASN A 118 -20.50 -8.13 -5.54
N TYR A 119 -19.65 -8.89 -4.86
CA TYR A 119 -20.10 -10.05 -4.11
C TYR A 119 -20.88 -9.56 -2.88
N VAL A 120 -22.10 -10.07 -2.72
CA VAL A 120 -23.05 -9.69 -1.65
C VAL A 120 -23.42 -10.88 -0.76
N GLY A 121 -22.78 -12.03 -0.95
CA GLY A 121 -22.97 -13.20 -0.08
C GLY A 121 -22.30 -13.06 1.30
N GLY A 122 -22.65 -13.97 2.21
CA GLY A 122 -22.13 -14.00 3.58
C GLY A 122 -20.70 -14.50 3.71
N GLY A 123 -20.21 -14.52 4.95
CA GLY A 123 -18.86 -14.99 5.30
C GLY A 123 -17.74 -13.99 5.01
N THR A 124 -18.07 -12.72 4.79
CA THR A 124 -17.15 -11.67 4.40
C THR A 124 -16.92 -10.66 5.51
N GLN A 125 -15.84 -9.89 5.39
CA GLN A 125 -15.50 -8.80 6.30
C GLN A 125 -15.23 -7.52 5.51
N ASP A 126 -15.76 -6.36 5.94
CA ASP A 126 -15.33 -5.10 5.33
C ASP A 126 -13.93 -4.71 5.82
N ILE A 127 -12.93 -4.85 4.95
CA ILE A 127 -11.52 -4.54 5.26
C ILE A 127 -11.09 -3.12 4.87
N ARG A 128 -12.01 -2.27 4.38
CA ARG A 128 -11.64 -0.92 3.89
C ARG A 128 -11.06 -0.06 5.01
N SER A 129 -11.72 -0.04 6.17
CA SER A 129 -11.25 0.68 7.37
C SER A 129 -9.96 0.08 7.92
N LEU A 130 -9.83 -1.25 7.91
CA LEU A 130 -8.61 -1.95 8.32
C LEU A 130 -7.41 -1.57 7.44
N ALA A 131 -7.59 -1.42 6.13
CA ALA A 131 -6.54 -0.99 5.22
C ALA A 131 -6.08 0.46 5.52
N VAL A 132 -7.01 1.34 5.86
CA VAL A 132 -6.68 2.72 6.29
C VAL A 132 -5.92 2.71 7.61
N LEU A 133 -6.39 1.94 8.60
CA LEU A 133 -5.73 1.79 9.89
C LEU A 133 -4.31 1.21 9.75
N ALA A 134 -4.15 0.21 8.88
CA ALA A 134 -2.84 -0.39 8.59
C ALA A 134 -1.88 0.66 8.03
N PHE A 135 -2.34 1.54 7.14
CA PHE A 135 -1.55 2.65 6.66
C PHE A 135 -1.23 3.68 7.74
N GLN A 136 -2.19 4.09 8.57
CA GLN A 136 -1.95 5.02 9.68
C GLN A 136 -0.85 4.49 10.62
N LYS A 137 -0.94 3.21 10.98
CA LYS A 137 0.09 2.51 11.75
C LYS A 137 1.44 2.47 11.03
N LEU A 138 1.44 2.16 9.73
CA LEU A 138 2.67 2.13 8.94
C LEU A 138 3.33 3.50 8.86
N TRP A 139 2.54 4.56 8.66
CA TRP A 139 2.98 5.94 8.66
C TRP A 139 3.58 6.30 10.02
N ASN A 140 2.86 6.10 11.12
CA ASN A 140 3.33 6.40 12.47
C ASN A 140 4.58 5.63 12.86
N LYS A 141 4.68 4.37 12.40
CA LYS A 141 5.87 3.56 12.59
C LYS A 141 7.09 4.15 11.87
N ASN A 142 6.93 4.85 10.75
CA ASN A 142 8.05 5.37 9.95
C ASN A 142 8.25 6.88 10.05
N ASN A 143 7.33 7.62 10.65
CA ASN A 143 7.32 9.08 10.73
C ASN A 143 7.03 9.53 12.17
N LEU A 144 8.00 9.29 13.08
CA LEU A 144 7.81 9.47 14.53
C LEU A 144 7.51 10.92 14.95
N ASN A 145 7.98 11.90 14.19
CA ASN A 145 7.77 13.31 14.50
C ASN A 145 6.52 13.90 13.82
N SER A 146 5.82 13.12 12.99
CA SER A 146 4.66 13.57 12.22
C SER A 146 3.55 12.52 12.24
N GLN A 147 3.33 11.93 13.42
CA GLN A 147 2.30 10.92 13.64
C GLN A 147 0.89 11.48 13.41
N ILE A 148 0.00 10.59 13.00
CA ILE A 148 -1.40 10.85 12.69
C ILE A 148 -2.30 9.94 13.54
N THR A 149 -3.55 10.33 13.73
CA THR A 149 -4.51 9.52 14.49
C THR A 149 -4.75 8.16 13.82
N GLU A 150 -4.81 7.09 14.60
CA GLU A 150 -5.11 5.72 14.17
C GLU A 150 -6.60 5.39 14.32
N ASP A 151 -7.47 6.12 13.61
CA ASP A 151 -8.93 6.06 13.73
C ASP A 151 -9.63 5.22 12.64
N SER A 152 -8.87 4.60 11.74
CA SER A 152 -9.39 3.85 10.57
C SER A 152 -10.16 4.69 9.55
N ALA A 153 -10.20 6.01 9.68
CA ALA A 153 -10.93 6.91 8.81
C ALA A 153 -10.02 7.52 7.75
N TYR A 154 -10.49 7.52 6.50
CA TYR A 154 -9.79 8.23 5.43
C TYR A 154 -10.19 9.71 5.44
N GLY A 155 -9.21 10.60 5.60
CA GLY A 155 -9.40 12.05 5.59
C GLY A 155 -8.20 12.80 5.00
N PRO A 156 -8.22 14.14 5.00
CA PRO A 156 -7.17 14.97 4.40
C PRO A 156 -5.76 14.68 4.95
N GLN A 157 -5.65 14.34 6.25
CA GLN A 157 -4.38 13.99 6.87
C GLN A 157 -3.81 12.69 6.29
N VAL A 158 -4.64 11.64 6.18
CA VAL A 158 -4.26 10.35 5.56
C VAL A 158 -3.90 10.53 4.08
N GLU A 159 -4.66 11.33 3.35
CA GLU A 159 -4.40 11.65 1.94
C GLU A 159 -3.04 12.37 1.77
N SER A 160 -2.75 13.37 2.59
CA SER A 160 -1.46 14.07 2.62
C SER A 160 -0.30 13.10 2.88
N CYS A 161 -0.44 12.24 3.88
CA CYS A 161 0.55 11.21 4.21
C CYS A 161 0.77 10.23 3.05
N LEU A 162 -0.30 9.78 2.38
CA LEU A 162 -0.17 8.91 1.20
C LEU A 162 0.59 9.59 0.07
N ASN A 163 0.31 10.87 -0.20
CA ASN A 163 1.02 11.64 -1.23
C ASN A 163 2.51 11.85 -0.90
N LYS A 164 2.87 11.87 0.39
CA LYS A 164 4.26 11.94 0.86
C LYS A 164 4.95 10.57 0.98
N SER A 165 4.20 9.48 0.87
CA SER A 165 4.74 8.13 1.07
C SER A 165 5.69 7.76 -0.08
N PRO A 166 6.82 7.08 0.20
CA PRO A 166 7.74 6.64 -0.84
C PRO A 166 7.05 5.70 -1.84
N ILE A 167 7.33 5.87 -3.14
CA ILE A 167 6.75 5.02 -4.19
C ILE A 167 7.14 3.55 -4.05
N GLU A 168 8.36 3.28 -3.56
CA GLU A 168 8.86 1.95 -3.25
C GLU A 168 8.31 1.39 -1.94
N GLY A 169 7.55 2.18 -1.17
CA GLY A 169 7.03 1.82 0.14
C GLY A 169 8.00 2.08 1.30
N PHE A 170 7.47 2.01 2.52
CA PHE A 170 8.25 2.18 3.73
C PHE A 170 9.09 0.92 4.02
N GLY A 171 10.37 0.96 3.66
CA GLY A 171 11.31 -0.12 3.96
C GLY A 171 11.39 -1.22 2.90
N ALA A 172 11.04 -0.95 1.64
CA ALA A 172 11.51 -1.83 0.56
C ALA A 172 13.04 -1.79 0.53
N THR A 173 13.64 -2.93 0.85
CA THR A 173 15.03 -3.21 0.58
C THR A 173 15.22 -3.14 -0.94
N PRO A 174 16.18 -2.37 -1.46
CA PRO A 174 16.58 -2.48 -2.86
C PRO A 174 16.87 -3.95 -3.21
N PRO A 175 16.68 -4.39 -4.46
CA PRO A 175 17.10 -5.73 -4.88
C PRO A 175 18.61 -5.86 -4.69
N GLY A 176 19.02 -6.61 -3.67
CA GLY A 176 20.40 -6.66 -3.16
C GLY A 176 20.41 -6.35 -1.67
N GLY A 177 20.13 -7.36 -0.85
CA GLY A 177 19.79 -7.22 0.58
C GLY A 177 20.68 -6.24 1.35
N GLY A 178 20.06 -5.34 2.11
CA GLY A 178 20.78 -4.44 3.01
C GLY A 178 19.95 -3.29 3.59
N SER A 179 19.78 -3.34 4.91
CA SER A 179 19.63 -2.22 5.85
C SER A 179 18.21 -1.64 6.09
N ARG A 180 17.66 -2.06 7.23
CA ARG A 180 16.47 -1.52 7.91
C ARG A 180 16.55 0.02 8.11
N THR A 181 15.41 0.67 8.27
CA THR A 181 15.34 2.08 8.70
C THR A 181 15.90 2.23 10.12
N LEU A 182 16.90 3.10 10.30
CA LEU A 182 17.56 3.34 11.59
C LEU A 182 16.99 4.59 12.27
N ARG A 183 16.76 4.53 13.58
CA ARG A 183 16.15 5.63 14.34
C ARG A 183 16.37 5.46 15.83
N LEU A 184 16.11 6.53 16.58
CA LEU A 184 16.03 6.49 18.03
C LEU A 184 14.80 5.65 18.45
N SER A 185 15.03 4.62 19.27
CA SER A 185 13.98 3.74 19.79
C SER A 185 14.30 3.22 21.19
N THR A 186 13.33 2.54 21.81
CA THR A 186 13.51 1.81 23.08
C THR A 186 13.06 0.34 22.89
N PRO A 187 13.94 -0.66 23.04
CA PRO A 187 15.38 -0.52 23.25
C PRO A 187 16.06 0.20 22.07
N ARG A 188 17.25 0.75 22.30
CA ARG A 188 18.00 1.44 21.22
C ARG A 188 18.34 0.44 20.13
N MET A 189 18.38 0.94 18.90
CA MET A 189 18.90 0.13 17.80
C MET A 189 20.42 0.06 17.93
N GLU A 190 20.98 -1.11 17.70
CA GLU A 190 22.41 -1.38 17.76
C GLU A 190 22.81 -2.26 16.56
N GLY A 191 24.03 -2.10 16.06
CA GLY A 191 24.56 -2.92 14.97
C GLY A 191 25.61 -2.25 14.10
N ASP A 192 26.26 -3.05 13.25
CA ASP A 192 27.26 -2.55 12.30
C ASP A 192 26.67 -1.62 11.24
N ASP A 193 25.38 -1.79 10.91
CA ASP A 193 24.63 -0.89 10.03
C ASP A 193 24.53 0.54 10.60
N ILE A 194 24.51 0.68 11.93
CA ILE A 194 24.54 1.98 12.60
C ILE A 194 25.96 2.55 12.61
N ARG A 195 26.96 1.72 12.88
CA ARG A 195 28.36 2.16 12.86
C ARG A 195 28.76 2.67 11.48
N GLU A 196 28.30 2.01 10.42
CA GLU A 196 28.51 2.43 9.03
C GLU A 196 27.96 3.84 8.78
N ILE A 197 26.71 4.12 9.19
CA ILE A 197 26.14 5.46 8.99
C ILE A 197 26.80 6.50 9.90
N GLN A 198 27.24 6.12 11.10
CA GLN A 198 27.94 7.04 12.00
C GLN A 198 29.29 7.45 11.38
N GLN A 199 30.02 6.50 10.81
CA GLN A 199 31.26 6.75 10.06
C GLN A 199 31.01 7.63 8.84
N ALA A 200 29.94 7.37 8.07
CA ALA A 200 29.60 8.17 6.90
C ALA A 200 29.20 9.62 7.27
N LEU A 201 28.41 9.81 8.34
CA LEU A 201 28.06 11.14 8.87
C LEU A 201 29.30 11.88 9.37
N ALA A 202 30.18 11.21 10.12
CA ALA A 202 31.43 11.79 10.58
C ALA A 202 32.32 12.22 9.40
N SER A 203 32.41 11.38 8.36
CA SER A 203 33.14 11.70 7.12
C SER A 203 32.53 12.87 6.35
N ALA A 204 31.22 13.07 6.46
CA ALA A 204 30.51 14.23 5.89
C ALA A 204 30.59 15.50 6.76
N GLY A 205 31.30 15.43 7.89
CA GLY A 205 31.61 16.57 8.76
C GLY A 205 30.66 16.75 9.95
N PHE A 206 29.77 15.80 10.24
CA PHE A 206 28.87 15.86 11.40
C PHE A 206 29.52 15.27 12.65
N GLN A 207 29.29 15.88 13.82
CA GLN A 207 29.87 15.43 15.08
C GLN A 207 28.95 14.44 15.81
N LEU A 208 29.44 13.23 16.07
CA LEU A 208 28.75 12.15 16.77
C LEU A 208 29.70 11.04 17.20
N ASP A 209 29.26 10.19 18.14
CA ASP A 209 29.98 8.97 18.54
C ASP A 209 29.76 7.83 17.52
N LEU A 210 30.78 6.98 17.35
CA LEU A 210 30.78 5.81 16.44
C LEU A 210 30.64 4.50 17.22
N ASP A 211 29.74 4.48 18.20
CA ASP A 211 29.53 3.36 19.13
C ASP A 211 28.72 2.19 18.53
N GLY A 212 28.09 2.39 17.37
CA GLY A 212 27.17 1.42 16.77
C GLY A 212 25.78 1.43 17.40
N VAL A 213 25.44 2.47 18.19
CA VAL A 213 24.16 2.65 18.87
C VAL A 213 23.43 3.85 18.29
N TYR A 214 22.16 3.68 17.93
CA TYR A 214 21.34 4.80 17.46
C TYR A 214 20.75 5.58 18.65
N GLY A 215 21.63 6.34 19.31
CA GLY A 215 21.29 7.24 20.41
C GLY A 215 20.82 8.63 19.96
N SER A 216 20.62 9.53 20.93
CA SER A 216 20.23 10.92 20.68
C SER A 216 21.27 11.69 19.86
N GLY A 217 22.57 11.41 20.06
CA GLY A 217 23.66 12.01 19.28
C GLY A 217 23.57 11.65 17.79
N THR A 218 23.43 10.36 17.47
CA THR A 218 23.21 9.89 16.09
C THR A 218 21.95 10.51 15.48
N ALA A 219 20.84 10.55 16.22
CA ALA A 219 19.60 11.16 15.75
C ALA A 219 19.75 12.66 15.44
N ALA A 220 20.49 13.41 16.26
CA ALA A 220 20.76 14.83 16.04
C ALA A 220 21.62 15.05 14.79
N ALA A 221 22.70 14.29 14.63
CA ALA A 221 23.56 14.36 13.44
C ALA A 221 22.79 14.00 12.15
N VAL A 222 21.90 13.01 12.20
CA VAL A 222 21.02 12.68 11.05
C VAL A 222 20.08 13.84 10.72
N LYS A 223 19.48 14.50 11.72
CA LYS A 223 18.62 15.69 11.47
C LYS A 223 19.39 16.81 10.80
N GLU A 224 20.60 17.10 11.28
CA GLU A 224 21.45 18.14 10.72
C GLU A 224 21.84 17.83 9.26
N PHE A 225 22.22 16.57 9.01
CA PHE A 225 22.49 16.08 7.67
C PHE A 225 21.29 16.22 6.73
N GLN A 226 20.11 15.77 7.17
CA GLN A 226 18.88 15.87 6.40
C GLN A 226 18.55 17.33 6.06
N ALA A 227 18.64 18.24 7.04
CA ALA A 227 18.42 19.66 6.83
C ALA A 227 19.40 20.24 5.79
N LYS A 228 20.68 19.87 5.87
CA LYS A 228 21.72 20.29 4.92
C LYS A 228 21.47 19.78 3.50
N GLU A 229 20.92 18.58 3.36
CA GLU A 229 20.63 17.95 2.07
C GLU A 229 19.25 18.30 1.47
N GLY A 230 18.48 19.16 2.15
CA GLY A 230 17.12 19.52 1.74
C GLY A 230 16.10 18.40 1.92
N LEU A 231 16.35 17.47 2.83
CA LEU A 231 15.42 16.42 3.25
C LEU A 231 14.59 16.89 4.45
N GLU A 232 13.51 16.16 4.76
CA GLU A 232 12.80 16.33 6.04
C GLU A 232 13.74 15.95 7.21
N ALA A 233 14.01 16.90 8.10
CA ALA A 233 14.94 16.75 9.23
C ALA A 233 14.31 16.00 10.41
N ASP A 234 13.93 14.74 10.21
CA ASP A 234 13.24 13.90 11.18
C ASP A 234 14.17 13.06 12.08
N GLY A 235 15.45 12.93 11.74
CA GLY A 235 16.43 12.14 12.49
C GLY A 235 16.26 10.63 12.31
N ILE A 236 15.54 10.22 11.26
CA ILE A 236 15.31 8.83 10.87
C ILE A 236 16.15 8.54 9.62
N PHE A 237 17.11 7.63 9.75
CA PHE A 237 17.95 7.23 8.63
C PHE A 237 17.23 6.21 7.74
N GLY A 238 16.38 6.71 6.85
CA GLY A 238 15.63 5.96 5.84
C GLY A 238 16.23 6.01 4.43
N PRO A 239 15.54 5.48 3.41
CA PRO A 239 16.04 5.38 2.03
C PRO A 239 16.52 6.70 1.41
N ALA A 240 15.83 7.82 1.68
CA ALA A 240 16.23 9.14 1.20
C ALA A 240 17.58 9.59 1.79
N SER A 241 17.74 9.41 3.11
CA SER A 241 19.01 9.71 3.80
C SER A 241 20.13 8.79 3.31
N ARG A 242 19.83 7.49 3.13
CA ARG A 242 20.77 6.50 2.60
C ARG A 242 21.26 6.86 1.21
N THR A 243 20.35 7.18 0.30
CA THR A 243 20.67 7.56 -1.09
C THR A 243 21.58 8.79 -1.15
N LYS A 244 21.32 9.77 -0.27
CA LYS A 244 22.09 11.01 -0.20
C LYS A 244 23.46 10.83 0.45
N LEU A 245 23.54 10.08 1.55
CA LEU A 245 24.76 9.94 2.35
C LEU A 245 25.70 8.87 1.77
N LEU A 246 25.17 7.71 1.40
CA LEU A 246 25.97 6.54 1.01
C LEU A 246 26.14 6.42 -0.51
N LYS A 247 26.22 7.55 -1.23
CA LYS A 247 26.29 7.58 -2.71
C LYS A 247 27.14 6.43 -3.24
N PRO A 248 26.66 5.63 -4.21
CA PRO A 248 27.51 4.63 -4.83
C PRO A 248 28.73 5.33 -5.42
N LYS A 249 29.93 4.84 -5.09
CA LYS A 249 31.14 5.23 -5.82
C LYS A 249 30.92 4.82 -7.27
N LEU A 250 30.80 5.81 -8.17
CA LEU A 250 30.98 5.60 -9.60
C LEU A 250 32.44 5.24 -9.87
#